data_AF-A0A945CUP6-F1
#
_entry.id   AF-A0A945CUP6-F1
#
_cell.length_a   1.000
_cell.length_b   1.000
_cell.length_c   1.000
_cell.angle_alpha   90.00
_cell.angle_beta   90.00
_cell.angle_gamma   90.00
#
_symmetry.space_group_name_H-M   'P 1'
#
loop_
_entity.id
_entity.type
_entity.pdbx_description
1 polymer ?
#
loop_
_entity_poly.entity_id
_entity_poly.type
_entity_poly.pdbx_seq_one_letter_code
_entity_poly.pdbx_strand_id
1 'polypeptide(L)' 'LLVSGEPIEEPVAWRGPIVMNSQEELRDAFTELRDGTFIR' A
#
# COMPACT_ATOMS: atom_id res chain seq x y z
N LEU A 1 -3.23 14.87 21.52
CA LEU A 1 -2.32 15.03 20.36
C LEU A 1 -3.17 15.52 19.20
N LEU A 2 -2.76 16.58 18.50
CA LEU A 2 -3.38 16.99 17.23
C LEU A 2 -2.40 16.66 16.11
N VAL A 3 -2.89 15.96 15.07
CA VAL A 3 -2.13 15.59 13.89
C VAL A 3 -2.92 16.03 12.67
N SER A 4 -2.28 16.78 11.78
CA SER A 4 -2.84 17.27 10.51
C SER A 4 -1.79 17.20 9.41
N GLY A 5 -2.23 17.01 8.16
CA GLY A 5 -1.37 16.99 6.97
C GLY A 5 -2.14 17.42 5.74
N GLU A 6 -1.41 17.80 4.69
CA GLU A 6 -1.97 18.09 3.37
C GLU A 6 -2.56 16.79 2.76
N PRO A 7 -3.75 16.83 2.14
CA PRO A 7 -4.29 15.67 1.43
C PRO A 7 -3.36 15.23 0.30
N ILE A 8 -3.16 13.92 0.14
CA ILE A 8 -2.27 13.37 -0.89
C ILE A 8 -2.87 13.42 -2.30
N GLU A 9 -4.20 13.61 -2.41
CA GLU A 9 -4.96 13.67 -3.67
C GLU A 9 -4.76 12.48 -4.64
N GLU A 10 -4.23 11.36 -4.15
CA GLU A 10 -4.01 10.12 -4.90
C GLU A 10 -5.01 9.03 -4.45
N PRO A 11 -5.39 8.09 -5.34
CA PRO A 11 -6.20 6.94 -4.98
C PRO A 11 -5.54 6.12 -3.87
N VAL A 12 -6.34 5.61 -2.92
CA VAL A 12 -5.83 4.76 -1.82
C VAL A 12 -6.45 3.38 -1.92
N ALA A 13 -5.60 2.37 -2.13
CA ALA A 13 -5.93 0.96 -2.01
C ALA A 13 -5.23 0.39 -0.77
N TRP A 14 -6.01 -0.10 0.20
CA TRP A 14 -5.47 -0.61 1.46
C TRP A 14 -5.98 -2.01 1.79
N ARG A 15 -5.05 -2.92 2.13
CA ARG A 15 -5.38 -4.23 2.71
C ARG A 15 -4.28 -4.67 3.68
N GLY A 16 -4.65 -4.87 4.95
CA GLY A 16 -3.71 -5.34 5.98
C GLY A 16 -2.53 -4.38 6.16
N PRO A 17 -1.27 -4.85 6.14
CA PRO A 17 -0.11 -4.00 6.36
C PRO A 17 0.36 -3.25 5.10
N ILE A 18 -0.32 -3.37 3.95
CA ILE A 18 0.13 -2.83 2.66
C ILE A 18 -0.86 -1.77 2.15
N VAL A 19 -0.33 -0.59 1.81
CA VAL A 19 -1.04 0.53 1.18
C VAL A 19 -0.41 0.79 -0.19
N MET A 20 -1.23 0.89 -1.24
CA MET A 20 -0.85 1.19 -2.62
C MET A 20 -1.88 2.13 -3.26
N ASN A 21 -1.72 2.49 -4.55
CA ASN A 21 -2.66 3.36 -5.27
C ASN A 21 -3.79 2.56 -5.95
N SER A 22 -3.61 1.26 -6.19
CA SER A 22 -4.57 0.43 -6.92
C SER A 22 -4.73 -0.98 -6.35
N GLN A 23 -5.84 -1.65 -6.72
CA GLN A 23 -6.10 -3.04 -6.35
C GLN A 23 -5.15 -4.03 -7.03
N GLU A 24 -4.61 -3.68 -8.20
CA GLU A 24 -3.62 -4.47 -8.94
C GLU A 24 -2.29 -4.47 -8.19
N GLU A 25 -1.77 -3.28 -7.84
CA GLU A 25 -0.56 -3.15 -7.03
C GLU A 25 -0.66 -3.88 -5.69
N LEU A 26 -1.82 -3.86 -5.02
CA LEU A 26 -2.01 -4.67 -3.81
C LEU A 26 -1.85 -6.17 -4.09
N ARG A 27 -2.42 -6.68 -5.18
CA ARG A 27 -2.33 -8.11 -5.52
C ARG A 27 -0.88 -8.52 -5.81
N ASP A 28 -0.15 -7.67 -6.51
CA ASP A 28 1.26 -7.90 -6.82
C ASP A 28 2.10 -7.84 -5.54
N ALA A 29 1.90 -6.83 -4.71
CA ALA A 29 2.58 -6.68 -3.42
C ALA A 29 2.36 -7.89 -2.48
N PHE A 30 1.13 -8.44 -2.44
CA PHE A 30 0.86 -9.66 -1.67
C PHE A 30 1.51 -10.90 -2.28
N THR A 31 1.65 -10.95 -3.61
CA THR A 31 2.38 -12.01 -4.31
C THR A 31 3.86 -11.96 -3.96
N GLU A 32 4.49 -10.79 -4.06
CA GLU A 32 5.89 -10.58 -3.68
C GLU A 32 6.14 -10.85 -2.19
N LEU A 33 5.20 -10.47 -1.32
CA LEU A 33 5.29 -10.75 0.12
C LEU A 33 5.26 -12.25 0.39
N ARG A 34 4.38 -12.99 -0.29
CA ARG A 34 4.32 -14.46 -0.19
C ARG A 34 5.60 -15.12 -0.73
N ASP A 35 6.14 -14.57 -1.82
CA ASP A 35 7.29 -15.12 -2.51
C ASP A 35 8.62 -14.68 -1.86
N GLY A 36 8.57 -13.82 -0.83
CA GLY A 36 9.73 -13.35 -0.08
C GLY A 36 10.57 -12.30 -0.81
N THR A 37 10.03 -11.68 -1.87
CA THR A 37 10.72 -10.72 -2.75
C THR A 37 10.24 -9.28 -2.58
N PHE A 38 9.32 -9.03 -1.64
CA PHE A 38 8.72 -7.71 -1.43
C PHE A 38 9.71 -6.59 -1.08
N ILE A 39 10.82 -6.95 -0.42
CA ILE A 39 11.92 -6.01 -0.12
C ILE A 39 13.12 -6.41 -0.96
N ARG A 40 13.57 -5.49 -1.81
CA ARG A 40 14.84 -5.57 -2.53
C ARG A 40 15.78 -4.48 -2.07
#